data_AF-A0A0C1LLA3-F1
#
_entry.id   AF-A0A0C1LLA3-F1
#
_cell.length_a   1.000
_cell.length_b   1.000
_cell.length_c   1.000
_cell.angle_alpha   90.00
_cell.angle_beta   90.00
_cell.angle_gamma   90.00
#
_symmetry.space_group_name_H-M   'P 1'
#
loop_
_entity.id
_entity.type
_entity.pdbx_description
1 polymer ?
#
loop_
_entity_poly.entity_id
_entity_poly.type
_entity_poly.pdbx_seq_one_letter_code
_entity_poly.pdbx_strand_id
1 'polypeptide(L)'
;MKVIKGLTLLIICLVLIPAALAVHFAPAGGEPEHTVSAATFDRLKRQSADLLSYTSRYNYNSYYCFMVDMSLPSGKNRFFIYDLRKDSIRAAGLTSHGCCGEAFLTGRKFSNGKGSKCSSLGKYMIGQSYIGKFGRAYRLHGLENSNSNAYERYVVLHAFECIPDREIHPYQLCQSDGCPTVSHPMFRRLDSLLKSSTRPVLLQIFE
;
A
#
# COMPACT_ATOMS: atom_id res chain seq x y z
N MET A 1 -70.25 -53.51 -32.50
CA MET A 1 -71.00 -52.25 -32.75
C MET A 1 -70.93 -51.35 -31.52
N LYS A 2 -70.80 -50.05 -31.77
CA LYS A 2 -70.85 -48.88 -30.86
C LYS A 2 -69.60 -48.51 -30.05
N VAL A 3 -68.82 -47.65 -30.71
CA VAL A 3 -68.02 -46.54 -30.19
C VAL A 3 -68.87 -45.62 -29.31
N ILE A 4 -68.39 -45.18 -28.14
CA ILE A 4 -68.70 -43.85 -27.57
C ILE A 4 -67.43 -43.26 -26.93
N LYS A 5 -67.19 -41.99 -27.28
CA LYS A 5 -66.06 -41.11 -26.95
C LYS A 5 -66.32 -40.34 -25.64
N GLY A 6 -65.26 -39.77 -25.07
CA GLY A 6 -65.31 -38.64 -24.13
C GLY A 6 -64.71 -38.99 -22.77
N LEU A 7 -63.98 -38.13 -22.08
CA LEU A 7 -63.69 -36.71 -22.25
C LEU A 7 -62.42 -36.46 -21.44
N THR A 8 -61.38 -35.92 -22.07
CA THR A 8 -60.13 -35.53 -21.42
C THR A 8 -60.41 -34.35 -20.48
N LEU A 9 -60.39 -34.57 -19.16
CA LEU A 9 -60.42 -33.50 -18.19
C LEU A 9 -58.98 -33.16 -17.78
N LEU A 10 -58.37 -32.24 -18.52
CA LEU A 10 -57.07 -31.66 -18.17
C LEU A 10 -57.30 -30.67 -17.01
N ILE A 11 -57.05 -31.10 -15.77
CA ILE A 11 -57.02 -30.21 -14.62
C ILE A 11 -55.73 -29.37 -14.73
N ILE A 12 -55.87 -28.15 -15.24
CA ILE A 12 -54.82 -27.13 -15.15
C ILE A 12 -54.86 -26.62 -13.71
N CYS A 13 -54.03 -27.22 -12.85
CA CYS A 13 -53.69 -26.63 -11.55
C CYS A 13 -52.87 -25.36 -11.82
N LEU A 14 -53.54 -24.21 -11.80
CA LEU A 14 -52.89 -22.91 -11.80
C LEU A 14 -52.20 -22.73 -10.44
N VAL A 15 -50.95 -23.18 -10.33
CA VAL A 15 -50.13 -22.88 -9.17
C VAL A 15 -49.75 -21.41 -9.27
N LEU A 16 -50.48 -20.57 -8.52
CA LEU A 16 -50.07 -19.20 -8.23
C LEU A 16 -48.80 -19.28 -7.39
N ILE A 17 -47.65 -19.24 -8.05
CA ILE A 17 -46.35 -19.03 -7.40
C ILE A 17 -46.41 -17.61 -6.82
N PRO A 18 -46.34 -17.42 -5.49
CA PRO A 18 -46.16 -16.09 -4.94
C PRO A 18 -44.83 -15.58 -5.49
N ALA A 19 -44.86 -14.45 -6.20
CA ALA A 19 -43.65 -13.77 -6.64
C ALA A 19 -42.75 -13.59 -5.41
N ALA A 20 -41.68 -14.37 -5.35
CA ALA A 20 -40.68 -14.28 -4.30
C ALA A 20 -40.20 -12.83 -4.29
N LEU A 21 -40.45 -12.16 -3.17
CA LEU A 21 -39.90 -10.85 -2.90
C LEU A 21 -38.38 -11.01 -2.97
N ALA A 22 -37.79 -10.64 -4.11
CA ALA A 22 -36.36 -10.57 -4.25
C ALA A 22 -35.89 -9.47 -3.29
N VAL A 23 -35.52 -9.88 -2.08
CA VAL A 23 -34.69 -9.06 -1.21
C VAL A 23 -33.39 -8.93 -1.98
N HIS A 24 -33.28 -7.84 -2.74
CA HIS A 24 -32.03 -7.41 -3.31
C HIS A 24 -31.09 -7.16 -2.14
N PHE A 25 -30.27 -8.15 -1.82
CA PHE A 25 -29.00 -7.92 -1.17
C PHE A 25 -28.21 -7.04 -2.13
N ALA A 26 -28.26 -5.73 -1.90
CA ALA A 26 -27.30 -4.82 -2.46
C ALA A 26 -25.91 -5.40 -2.16
N PRO A 27 -25.02 -5.56 -3.16
CA PRO A 27 -23.65 -5.95 -2.86
C PRO A 27 -23.11 -4.91 -1.87
N ALA A 28 -22.53 -5.40 -0.77
CA ALA A 28 -21.89 -4.55 0.23
C ALA A 28 -21.01 -3.53 -0.51
N GLY A 29 -21.28 -2.24 -0.28
CA GLY A 29 -20.59 -1.15 -0.92
C GLY A 29 -19.08 -1.36 -0.82
N GLY A 30 -18.43 -1.52 -1.97
CA GLY A 30 -16.99 -1.49 -2.04
C GLY A 30 -16.52 -0.14 -1.51
N GLU A 31 -15.63 -0.17 -0.50
CA GLU A 31 -14.80 0.97 -0.13
C GLU A 31 -14.29 1.67 -1.41
N PRO A 32 -14.34 3.01 -1.50
CA PRO A 32 -13.98 3.71 -2.72
C PRO A 32 -12.58 3.28 -3.13
N GLU A 33 -12.50 2.66 -4.31
CA GLU A 33 -11.25 2.30 -4.95
C GLU A 33 -10.45 3.60 -5.15
N HIS A 34 -9.48 3.86 -4.27
CA HIS A 34 -8.56 4.97 -4.37
C HIS A 34 -7.82 4.86 -5.70
N THR A 35 -8.32 5.56 -6.72
CA THR A 35 -7.83 5.44 -8.09
C THR A 35 -6.49 6.14 -8.21
N VAL A 36 -5.42 5.36 -8.11
CA VAL A 36 -4.07 5.80 -8.42
C VAL A 36 -4.02 6.17 -9.91
N SER A 37 -3.49 7.35 -10.23
CA SER A 37 -3.44 7.82 -11.62
C SER A 37 -2.62 6.87 -12.51
N ALA A 38 -2.95 6.78 -13.80
CA ALA A 38 -2.19 5.97 -14.76
C ALA A 38 -0.70 6.37 -14.78
N ALA A 39 -0.40 7.66 -14.75
CA ALA A 39 0.99 8.16 -14.70
C ALA A 39 1.75 7.71 -13.44
N THR A 40 1.08 7.67 -12.28
CA THR A 40 1.66 7.15 -11.04
C THR A 40 1.88 5.64 -11.16
N PHE A 41 0.89 4.91 -11.66
CA PHE A 41 1.01 3.47 -11.88
C PHE A 41 2.18 3.12 -12.82
N ASP A 42 2.35 3.84 -13.92
CA ASP A 42 3.44 3.64 -14.88
C ASP A 42 4.82 3.89 -14.24
N ARG A 43 4.91 4.85 -13.32
CA ARG A 43 6.15 5.08 -12.55
C ARG A 43 6.44 3.94 -11.60
N LEU A 44 5.44 3.43 -10.88
CA LEU A 44 5.59 2.26 -10.01
C LEU A 44 5.97 1.00 -10.80
N LYS A 45 5.34 0.78 -11.96
CA LYS A 45 5.65 -0.32 -12.87
C LYS A 45 7.07 -0.26 -13.41
N ARG A 46 7.59 0.94 -13.72
CA ARG A 46 9.00 1.09 -14.10
C ARG A 46 9.95 0.71 -12.97
N GLN A 47 9.63 1.04 -11.72
CA GLN A 47 10.43 0.62 -10.56
C GLN A 47 10.29 -0.88 -10.28
N SER A 48 9.13 -1.48 -10.54
CA SER A 48 8.86 -2.89 -10.24
C SER A 48 9.77 -3.84 -11.02
N ALA A 49 10.11 -3.52 -12.28
CA ALA A 49 11.01 -4.34 -13.09
C ALA A 49 12.43 -4.45 -12.48
N ASP A 50 13.00 -3.32 -12.04
CA ASP A 50 14.31 -3.30 -11.37
C ASP A 50 14.26 -4.06 -10.04
N LEU A 51 13.20 -3.84 -9.24
CA LEU A 51 13.03 -4.51 -7.95
C LEU A 51 12.84 -6.03 -8.12
N LEU A 52 12.07 -6.47 -9.11
CA LEU A 52 11.88 -7.90 -9.36
C LEU A 52 13.20 -8.60 -9.72
N SER A 53 14.01 -7.95 -10.57
CA SER A 53 15.37 -8.42 -10.88
C SER A 53 16.24 -8.50 -9.62
N TYR A 54 16.23 -7.46 -8.80
CA TYR A 54 16.97 -7.40 -7.54
C TYR A 54 16.55 -8.51 -6.57
N THR A 55 15.23 -8.76 -6.45
CA THR A 55 14.72 -9.81 -5.54
C THR A 55 15.20 -11.20 -5.93
N SER A 56 15.26 -11.46 -7.23
CA SER A 56 15.72 -12.75 -7.78
C SER A 56 17.21 -12.95 -7.55
N ARG A 57 18.01 -11.89 -7.75
CA ARG A 57 19.47 -11.93 -7.59
C ARG A 57 19.92 -12.11 -6.14
N TYR A 58 19.21 -11.51 -5.19
CA TYR A 58 19.63 -11.45 -3.79
C TYR A 58 18.66 -12.13 -2.80
N ASN A 59 17.76 -12.97 -3.29
CA ASN A 59 16.84 -13.79 -2.48
C ASN A 59 15.91 -13.00 -1.54
N TYR A 60 15.37 -11.87 -2.03
CA TYR A 60 14.32 -11.10 -1.34
C TYR A 60 12.91 -11.61 -1.70
N ASN A 61 11.89 -11.09 -1.03
CA ASN A 61 10.50 -11.37 -1.35
C ASN A 61 10.15 -10.90 -2.78
N SER A 62 9.85 -11.86 -3.67
CA SER A 62 9.47 -11.62 -5.07
C SER A 62 7.96 -11.55 -5.31
N TYR A 63 7.15 -11.56 -4.24
CA TYR A 63 5.69 -11.49 -4.30
C TYR A 63 5.20 -10.06 -4.20
N TYR A 64 5.84 -9.25 -3.36
CA TYR A 64 5.48 -7.85 -3.16
C TYR A 64 6.66 -7.05 -2.61
N CYS A 65 6.60 -5.74 -2.83
CA CYS A 65 7.51 -4.77 -2.25
C CYS A 65 6.73 -3.52 -1.83
N PHE A 66 7.38 -2.66 -1.05
CA PHE A 66 6.85 -1.34 -0.73
C PHE A 66 7.56 -0.28 -1.57
N MET A 67 6.83 0.74 -1.96
CA MET A 67 7.36 1.83 -2.77
C MET A 67 6.89 3.18 -2.24
N VAL A 68 7.77 4.17 -2.24
CA VAL A 68 7.47 5.55 -1.91
C VAL A 68 7.90 6.45 -3.05
N ASP A 69 6.93 7.14 -3.61
CA ASP A 69 7.09 8.05 -4.73
C ASP A 69 7.11 9.49 -4.22
N MET A 70 8.29 9.99 -3.90
CA MET A 70 8.48 11.33 -3.35
C MET A 70 8.20 12.42 -4.38
N SER A 71 8.03 12.10 -5.67
CA SER A 71 7.64 13.09 -6.68
C SER A 71 6.22 13.64 -6.43
N LEU A 72 5.38 12.85 -5.76
CA LEU A 72 4.00 13.20 -5.45
C LEU A 72 3.91 14.13 -4.23
N PRO A 73 2.93 15.07 -4.22
CA PRO A 73 2.67 15.93 -3.07
C PRO A 73 2.46 15.15 -1.78
N SER A 74 2.91 15.70 -0.65
CA SER A 74 2.86 15.04 0.66
C SER A 74 1.44 14.66 1.11
N GLY A 75 0.43 15.45 0.72
CA GLY A 75 -0.98 15.20 1.00
C GLY A 75 -1.66 14.21 0.05
N LYS A 76 -0.95 13.62 -0.92
CA LYS A 76 -1.45 12.57 -1.82
C LYS A 76 -0.87 11.20 -1.48
N ASN A 77 -1.60 10.16 -1.85
CA ASN A 77 -1.17 8.78 -1.73
C ASN A 77 0.14 8.59 -2.50
N ARG A 78 1.20 8.29 -1.74
CA ARG A 78 2.57 8.20 -2.24
C ARG A 78 3.38 7.08 -1.62
N PHE A 79 2.79 6.32 -0.71
CA PHE A 79 3.28 5.02 -0.23
C PHE A 79 2.41 3.92 -0.84
N PHE A 80 3.01 2.88 -1.39
CA PHE A 80 2.32 1.81 -2.09
C PHE A 80 2.79 0.44 -1.63
N ILE A 81 1.84 -0.47 -1.45
CA ILE A 81 2.10 -1.91 -1.41
C ILE A 81 1.90 -2.44 -2.83
N TYR A 82 2.98 -2.88 -3.47
CA TYR A 82 2.96 -3.32 -4.86
C TYR A 82 3.07 -4.84 -4.96
N ASP A 83 2.18 -5.46 -5.73
CA ASP A 83 2.23 -6.88 -6.08
C ASP A 83 3.14 -7.07 -7.30
N LEU A 84 4.32 -7.66 -7.08
CA LEU A 84 5.33 -7.86 -8.12
C LEU A 84 4.93 -8.93 -9.14
N ARG A 85 4.00 -9.83 -8.80
CA ARG A 85 3.58 -10.93 -9.69
C ARG A 85 2.37 -10.56 -10.53
N LYS A 86 1.48 -9.75 -9.96
CA LYS A 86 0.26 -9.29 -10.62
C LYS A 86 0.42 -7.93 -11.30
N ASP A 87 1.55 -7.24 -11.10
CA ASP A 87 1.78 -5.89 -11.62
C ASP A 87 0.64 -4.95 -11.19
N SER A 88 0.34 -4.91 -9.88
CA SER A 88 -0.83 -4.20 -9.35
C SER A 88 -0.56 -3.57 -7.98
N ILE A 89 -1.35 -2.55 -7.62
CA ILE A 89 -1.27 -1.88 -6.33
C ILE A 89 -2.26 -2.57 -5.38
N ARG A 90 -1.77 -3.11 -4.26
CA ARG A 90 -2.60 -3.74 -3.22
C ARG A 90 -3.17 -2.73 -2.22
N ALA A 91 -2.42 -1.66 -1.96
CA ALA A 91 -2.85 -0.56 -1.11
C ALA A 91 -2.01 0.68 -1.41
N ALA A 92 -2.60 1.86 -1.19
CA ALA A 92 -1.94 3.14 -1.28
C ALA A 92 -2.24 3.97 -0.02
N GLY A 93 -1.34 4.88 0.35
CA GLY A 93 -1.52 5.73 1.52
C GLY A 93 -0.54 6.90 1.56
N LEU A 94 -0.72 7.77 2.54
CA LEU A 94 0.19 8.87 2.82
C LEU A 94 1.46 8.37 3.50
N THR A 95 2.56 9.10 3.31
CA THR A 95 3.76 8.94 4.12
C THR A 95 4.50 10.26 4.31
N SER A 96 5.09 10.48 5.47
CA SER A 96 5.93 11.65 5.76
C SER A 96 7.22 11.67 4.93
N HIS A 97 7.91 12.81 4.95
CA HIS A 97 9.31 12.92 4.54
C HIS A 97 10.12 13.64 5.63
N GLY A 98 11.43 13.68 5.49
CA GLY A 98 12.32 14.37 6.43
C GLY A 98 12.23 15.89 6.37
N CYS A 99 12.24 16.56 7.52
CA CYS A 99 12.28 18.03 7.61
C CYS A 99 13.66 18.63 7.28
N CYS A 100 14.69 17.79 7.13
CA CYS A 100 16.05 18.24 6.81
C CYS A 100 16.65 19.25 7.81
N GLY A 101 16.18 19.27 9.06
CA GLY A 101 16.62 20.21 10.09
C GLY A 101 15.93 21.56 10.06
N GLU A 102 14.98 21.76 9.15
CA GLU A 102 14.16 22.98 9.06
C GLU A 102 12.94 22.88 9.98
N ALA A 103 12.36 24.04 10.34
CA ALA A 103 11.11 24.07 11.10
C ALA A 103 9.96 23.41 10.33
N PHE A 104 9.93 23.63 9.02
CA PHE A 104 9.08 22.94 8.06
C PHE A 104 9.72 23.01 6.67
N LEU A 105 10.12 21.88 6.11
CA LEU A 105 10.75 21.83 4.79
C LEU A 105 9.71 22.19 3.71
N THR A 106 10.04 23.17 2.88
CA THR A 106 9.22 23.48 1.70
C THR A 106 9.84 22.80 0.47
N GLY A 107 9.05 22.06 -0.30
CA GLY A 107 9.55 21.30 -1.45
C GLY A 107 10.13 19.94 -1.05
N ARG A 108 11.24 19.53 -1.69
CA ARG A 108 11.86 18.21 -1.49
C ARG A 108 13.37 18.34 -1.37
N LYS A 109 13.93 17.60 -0.42
CA LYS A 109 15.36 17.53 -0.18
C LYS A 109 15.70 16.16 0.40
N PHE A 110 16.80 15.59 -0.07
CA PHE A 110 17.26 14.27 0.35
C PHE A 110 18.71 14.34 0.82
N SER A 111 19.05 13.51 1.79
CA SER A 111 20.43 13.37 2.25
C SER A 111 20.64 12.03 2.92
N ASN A 112 21.82 11.45 2.70
CA ASN A 112 22.31 10.28 3.42
C ASN A 112 23.15 10.68 4.65
N GLY A 113 23.39 11.97 4.89
CA GLY A 113 24.28 12.43 5.96
C GLY A 113 23.77 12.08 7.36
N LYS A 114 24.67 11.72 8.27
CA LYS A 114 24.35 11.53 9.69
C LYS A 114 23.75 12.83 10.26
N GLY A 115 22.69 12.71 11.06
CA GLY A 115 22.00 13.86 11.64
C GLY A 115 21.29 14.80 10.66
N SER A 116 21.28 14.50 9.34
CA SER A 116 20.68 15.40 8.33
C SER A 116 19.18 15.58 8.46
N LYS A 117 18.47 14.68 9.17
CA LYS A 117 17.00 14.63 9.29
C LYS A 117 16.24 14.60 7.96
N CYS A 118 16.94 14.42 6.84
CA CYS A 118 16.34 14.25 5.52
C CYS A 118 15.96 12.80 5.27
N SER A 119 14.97 12.56 4.43
CA SER A 119 14.82 11.24 3.81
C SER A 119 15.99 10.97 2.86
N SER A 120 16.30 9.70 2.62
CA SER A 120 17.28 9.28 1.61
C SER A 120 16.59 8.47 0.51
N LEU A 121 17.03 8.62 -0.74
CA LEU A 121 16.49 7.86 -1.87
C LEU A 121 17.21 6.50 -1.99
N GLY A 122 16.52 5.53 -2.58
CA GLY A 122 17.07 4.24 -2.97
C GLY A 122 16.35 3.03 -2.38
N LYS A 123 16.95 1.86 -2.57
CA LYS A 123 16.48 0.56 -2.06
C LYS A 123 16.84 0.36 -0.60
N TYR A 124 15.89 -0.13 0.16
CA TYR A 124 16.06 -0.51 1.56
C TYR A 124 15.65 -1.96 1.74
N MET A 125 16.40 -2.68 2.58
CA MET A 125 15.89 -3.87 3.24
C MET A 125 15.13 -3.45 4.49
N ILE A 126 13.90 -3.94 4.64
CA ILE A 126 13.14 -3.81 5.88
C ILE A 126 13.62 -4.91 6.83
N GLY A 127 14.32 -4.50 7.89
CA GLY A 127 14.92 -5.38 8.89
C GLY A 127 13.94 -5.81 9.97
N GLN A 128 14.46 -6.15 11.15
CA GLN A 128 13.65 -6.60 12.27
C GLN A 128 12.81 -5.47 12.89
N SER A 129 11.67 -5.86 13.46
CA SER A 129 10.85 -4.94 14.26
C SER A 129 11.39 -4.79 15.68
N TYR A 130 11.17 -3.63 16.27
CA TYR A 130 11.35 -3.36 17.69
C TYR A 130 10.23 -2.43 18.18
N ILE A 131 10.10 -2.28 19.50
CA ILE A 131 9.18 -1.29 20.10
C ILE A 131 9.96 0.00 20.37
N GLY A 132 9.63 1.06 19.65
CA GLY A 132 10.20 2.39 19.82
C GLY A 132 9.22 3.39 20.42
N LYS A 133 9.59 4.68 20.38
CA LYS A 133 8.80 5.79 20.96
C LYS A 133 7.37 5.86 20.43
N PHE A 134 7.15 5.53 19.16
CA PHE A 134 5.85 5.58 18.49
C PHE A 134 5.20 4.20 18.35
N GLY A 135 5.58 3.25 19.22
CA GLY A 135 5.17 1.86 19.14
C GLY A 135 6.09 1.04 18.23
N ARG A 136 5.55 -0.04 17.68
CA ARG A 136 6.34 -0.97 16.85
C ARG A 136 6.83 -0.29 15.57
N ALA A 137 8.09 -0.51 15.24
CA ALA A 137 8.77 0.05 14.08
C ALA A 137 9.74 -0.97 13.47
N TYR A 138 10.06 -0.84 12.18
CA TYR A 138 11.04 -1.69 11.50
C TYR A 138 12.28 -0.89 11.13
N ARG A 139 13.47 -1.41 11.47
CA ARG A 139 14.76 -0.81 11.07
C ARG A 139 14.94 -0.91 9.56
N LEU A 140 15.41 0.17 8.95
CA LEU A 140 15.72 0.18 7.52
C LEU A 140 17.24 0.10 7.31
N HIS A 141 17.66 -0.83 6.45
CA HIS A 141 19.03 -0.96 6.00
C HIS A 141 19.13 -0.44 4.57
N GLY A 142 19.96 0.58 4.36
CA GLY A 142 20.21 1.10 3.02
C GLY A 142 21.02 0.12 2.18
N LEU A 143 20.62 -0.08 0.94
CA LEU A 143 21.27 -1.00 0.00
C LEU A 143 22.04 -0.28 -1.10
N GLU A 144 22.07 1.06 -1.07
CA GLU A 144 22.66 1.91 -2.11
C GLU A 144 23.45 3.07 -1.45
N ASN A 145 24.42 3.66 -2.17
CA ASN A 145 25.25 4.74 -1.64
C ASN A 145 24.45 5.97 -1.20
N SER A 146 23.28 6.20 -1.80
CA SER A 146 22.35 7.28 -1.47
C SER A 146 21.61 7.08 -0.16
N ASN A 147 21.62 5.89 0.43
CA ASN A 147 20.94 5.57 1.68
C ASN A 147 21.73 4.67 2.64
N SER A 148 23.01 4.41 2.36
CA SER A 148 23.87 3.49 3.13
C SER A 148 23.94 3.77 4.63
N ASN A 149 23.73 5.02 5.08
CA ASN A 149 23.75 5.36 6.50
C ASN A 149 22.39 5.15 7.19
N ALA A 150 21.36 4.66 6.49
CA ALA A 150 20.00 4.58 7.03
C ALA A 150 19.91 3.82 8.37
N TYR A 151 20.63 2.71 8.48
CA TYR A 151 20.65 1.92 9.71
C TYR A 151 21.31 2.68 10.86
N GLU A 152 22.50 3.24 10.64
CA GLU A 152 23.24 4.03 11.63
C GLU A 152 22.52 5.32 12.04
N ARG A 153 21.72 5.88 11.12
CA ARG A 153 20.87 7.05 11.35
C ARG A 153 19.56 6.71 12.04
N TYR A 154 19.35 5.45 12.41
CA TYR A 154 18.14 4.97 13.07
C TYR A 154 16.86 5.20 12.25
N VAL A 155 16.96 5.23 10.92
CA VAL A 155 15.80 5.36 10.03
C VAL A 155 14.93 4.12 10.13
N VAL A 156 13.63 4.34 10.33
CA VAL A 156 12.66 3.27 10.57
C VAL A 156 11.37 3.50 9.79
N LEU A 157 10.67 2.42 9.46
CA LEU A 157 9.28 2.44 9.00
C LEU A 157 8.37 2.28 10.22
N HIS A 158 7.50 3.26 10.47
CA HIS A 158 6.58 3.24 11.61
C HIS A 158 5.26 3.97 11.30
N ALA A 159 4.32 3.89 12.24
CA ALA A 159 3.11 4.70 12.23
C ALA A 159 3.23 5.91 13.16
N PHE A 160 2.45 6.95 12.89
CA PHE A 160 2.25 8.06 13.83
C PHE A 160 0.91 8.76 13.59
N GLU A 161 0.32 9.34 14.64
CA GLU A 161 -1.04 9.89 14.62
C GLU A 161 -1.23 11.07 13.66
N CYS A 162 -0.16 11.80 13.34
CA CYS A 162 -0.25 12.93 12.41
C CYS A 162 -0.44 12.51 10.94
N ILE A 163 -0.40 11.20 10.64
CA ILE A 163 -0.62 10.68 9.29
C ILE A 163 -2.07 10.19 9.16
N PRO A 164 -2.96 10.93 8.47
CA PRO A 164 -4.33 10.50 8.24
C PRO A 164 -4.37 9.31 7.27
N ASP A 165 -5.42 8.51 7.37
CA ASP A 165 -5.66 7.34 6.50
C ASP A 165 -6.40 7.70 5.20
N ARG A 166 -6.42 8.99 4.83
CA ARG A 166 -7.01 9.52 3.60
C ARG A 166 -6.15 10.66 3.08
N GLU A 167 -6.22 10.92 1.77
CA GLU A 167 -5.58 12.09 1.19
C GLU A 167 -6.07 13.39 1.82
N ILE A 168 -5.17 14.37 1.91
CA ILE A 168 -5.43 15.70 2.45
C ILE A 168 -5.01 16.80 1.48
N HIS A 169 -4.68 16.48 0.23
CA HIS A 169 -4.33 17.49 -0.77
C HIS A 169 -5.48 18.51 -0.94
N PRO A 170 -5.21 19.83 -1.00
CA PRO A 170 -3.91 20.49 -1.17
C PRO A 170 -3.11 20.77 0.11
N TYR A 171 -3.55 20.32 1.28
CA TYR A 171 -2.82 20.50 2.54
C TYR A 171 -1.53 19.68 2.59
N GLN A 172 -0.57 20.17 3.37
CA GLN A 172 0.70 19.50 3.59
C GLN A 172 0.60 18.52 4.76
N LEU A 173 1.24 17.36 4.60
CA LEU A 173 1.39 16.37 5.66
C LEU A 173 2.46 16.81 6.68
N CYS A 174 2.33 16.35 7.92
CA CYS A 174 3.40 16.46 8.90
C CYS A 174 4.72 15.84 8.40
N GLN A 175 5.84 16.35 8.91
CA GLN A 175 7.18 15.90 8.57
C GLN A 175 7.82 15.12 9.73
N SER A 176 8.81 14.32 9.38
CA SER A 176 9.59 13.46 10.29
C SER A 176 11.05 13.90 10.32
N ASP A 177 11.89 13.25 11.12
CA ASP A 177 13.35 13.38 11.04
C ASP A 177 13.98 12.43 9.98
N GLY A 178 13.22 12.10 8.93
CA GLY A 178 13.68 11.32 7.76
C GLY A 178 13.04 9.94 7.61
N CYS A 179 12.30 9.48 8.62
CA CYS A 179 11.62 8.19 8.62
C CYS A 179 10.37 8.19 7.73
N PRO A 180 10.16 7.19 6.85
CA PRO A 180 8.87 6.99 6.23
C PRO A 180 7.84 6.62 7.32
N THR A 181 6.87 7.50 7.52
CA THR A 181 5.84 7.34 8.56
C THR A 181 4.46 7.26 7.91
N VAL A 182 3.71 6.21 8.19
CA VAL A 182 2.38 5.95 7.59
C VAL A 182 1.26 6.03 8.62
N SER A 183 0.01 5.94 8.19
CA SER A 183 -1.15 5.83 9.10
C SER A 183 -1.11 4.52 9.90
N HIS A 184 -1.77 4.48 11.06
CA HIS A 184 -1.89 3.23 11.83
C HIS A 184 -2.58 2.09 11.04
N PRO A 185 -3.69 2.33 10.30
CA PRO A 185 -4.30 1.30 9.46
C PRO A 185 -3.36 0.77 8.36
N MET A 186 -2.66 1.65 7.64
CA MET A 186 -1.65 1.23 6.67
C MET A 186 -0.57 0.38 7.34
N PHE A 187 -0.02 0.83 8.48
CA PHE A 187 1.02 0.09 9.18
C PHE A 187 0.59 -1.31 9.65
N ARG A 188 -0.68 -1.50 10.04
CA ARG A 188 -1.20 -2.85 10.34
C ARG A 188 -1.17 -3.78 9.13
N ARG A 189 -1.47 -3.26 7.94
CA ARG A 189 -1.35 -4.02 6.68
C ARG A 189 0.11 -4.38 6.38
N LEU A 190 1.02 -3.41 6.52
CA LEU A 190 2.46 -3.62 6.33
C LEU A 190 3.01 -4.65 7.32
N ASP A 191 2.65 -4.54 8.60
CA ASP A 191 3.04 -5.47 9.65
C ASP A 191 2.63 -6.92 9.36
N SER A 192 1.37 -7.11 8.96
CA SER A 192 0.87 -8.44 8.64
C SER A 192 1.67 -9.08 7.52
N LEU A 193 1.99 -8.31 6.47
CA LEU A 193 2.82 -8.78 5.36
C LEU A 193 4.23 -9.11 5.83
N LEU A 194 4.89 -8.19 6.54
CA LEU A 194 6.25 -8.36 7.03
C LEU A 194 6.40 -9.58 7.95
N LYS A 195 5.44 -9.80 8.86
CA LYS A 195 5.43 -10.99 9.74
C LYS A 195 5.22 -12.31 9.00
N SER A 196 4.41 -12.30 7.93
CA SER A 196 4.16 -13.50 7.12
C SER A 196 5.27 -13.82 6.12
N SER A 197 6.20 -12.89 5.89
CA SER A 197 7.24 -13.05 4.89
C SER A 197 8.39 -13.92 5.41
N THR A 198 8.72 -14.97 4.68
CA THR A 198 9.90 -15.81 4.96
C THR A 198 11.19 -15.25 4.37
N ARG A 199 11.10 -14.23 3.51
CA ARG A 199 12.23 -13.51 2.92
C ARG A 199 12.19 -12.02 3.29
N PRO A 200 13.32 -11.31 3.34
CA PRO A 200 13.31 -9.88 3.57
C PRO A 200 12.49 -9.16 2.48
N VAL A 201 11.77 -8.11 2.87
CA VAL A 201 10.93 -7.30 1.97
C VAL A 201 11.66 -6.01 1.64
N LEU A 202 11.61 -5.61 0.37
CA LEU A 202 12.21 -4.36 -0.10
C LEU A 202 11.25 -3.18 0.09
N LEU A 203 11.82 -2.03 0.43
CA LEU A 203 11.22 -0.72 0.30
C LEU A 203 12.04 0.11 -0.69
N GLN A 204 11.42 0.65 -1.73
CA GLN A 204 12.04 1.59 -2.67
C GLN A 204 11.55 3.01 -2.39
N ILE A 205 12.46 3.95 -2.18
CA ILE A 205 12.12 5.39 -2.11
C ILE A 205 12.73 6.09 -3.33
N PHE A 206 11.90 6.69 -4.17
CA PHE A 206 12.32 7.31 -5.43
C PHE A 206 11.59 8.64 -5.65
N GLU A 207 12.03 9.42 -6.64
CA GLU A 207 11.35 10.63 -7.11
C GLU A 207 11.25 10.70 -8.63
#